data_AF-A0A9Q0J6N3-F1
#
_entry.id   AF-A0A9Q0J6N3-F1
#
_cell.length_a   1.000
_cell.length_b   1.000
_cell.length_c   1.000
_cell.angle_alpha   90.00
_cell.angle_beta   90.00
_cell.angle_gamma   90.00
#
_symmetry.space_group_name_H-M   'P 1'
#
loop_
_entity.id
_entity.type
_entity.pdbx_description
1 polymer ?
#
loop_
_entity_poly.entity_id
_entity_poly.type
_entity_poly.pdbx_seq_one_letter_code
_entity_poly.pdbx_strand_id
1 'polypeptide(L)'
;MVAPVPAIPEKVKKTIEECSPKISVNNGNLLKESLLGNADPTNEVCLALINFGKTCHEAFAKLMISKRPVAEESKIWARSKSIWKHCSRDASDNSPSSSLMRALLECGPKIEAKYEEQIRDSLLGKVKLDREACVILIRWGKRCHLAFSEFLISKEHGQSPSIVRERSKATWEHCDREVTELSNLFTFFLRH
;
A
#
# COMPACT_ATOMS: atom_id res chain seq x y z
N MET A 1 22.32 -34.73 -8.95
CA MET A 1 22.37 -33.86 -10.14
C MET A 1 21.59 -32.59 -9.83
N VAL A 2 22.22 -31.41 -9.90
CA VAL A 2 21.51 -30.14 -9.69
C VAL A 2 20.77 -29.83 -10.99
N ALA A 3 19.45 -29.63 -10.91
CA ALA A 3 18.66 -29.28 -12.09
C ALA A 3 19.14 -27.94 -12.67
N PRO A 4 19.22 -27.81 -14.01
CA PRO A 4 19.64 -26.55 -14.64
C PRO A 4 18.67 -25.43 -14.26
N VAL A 5 19.23 -24.24 -14.05
CA VAL A 5 18.51 -23.00 -13.72
C VAL A 5 18.43 -22.14 -14.99
N PRO A 6 17.27 -21.53 -15.31
CA PRO A 6 17.14 -20.70 -16.51
C PRO A 6 17.96 -19.40 -16.41
N ALA A 7 18.56 -18.97 -17.52
CA ALA A 7 19.21 -17.66 -17.61
C ALA A 7 18.17 -16.53 -17.66
N ILE A 8 18.46 -15.40 -17.02
CA ILE A 8 17.59 -14.20 -17.07
C ILE A 8 17.85 -13.44 -18.38
N PRO A 9 16.82 -13.20 -19.21
CA PRO A 9 16.97 -12.36 -20.39
C PRO A 9 17.36 -10.92 -20.02
N GLU A 10 18.23 -10.28 -20.80
CA GLU A 10 18.74 -8.93 -20.52
C GLU A 10 17.62 -7.87 -20.41
N LYS A 11 16.60 -7.99 -21.27
CA LYS A 11 15.39 -7.17 -21.19
C LYS A 11 14.69 -7.27 -19.83
N VAL A 12 14.66 -8.46 -19.23
CA VAL A 12 14.03 -8.68 -17.91
C VAL A 12 14.86 -8.01 -16.83
N LYS A 13 16.20 -8.08 -16.88
CA LYS A 13 17.07 -7.37 -15.93
C LYS A 13 16.81 -5.87 -15.94
N LYS A 14 16.82 -5.26 -17.14
CA LYS A 14 16.54 -3.84 -17.30
C LYS A 14 15.17 -3.44 -16.74
N THR A 15 14.13 -4.22 -17.02
CA THR A 15 12.81 -3.96 -16.45
C THR A 15 12.80 -4.06 -14.93
N ILE A 16 13.56 -4.98 -14.33
CA ILE A 16 13.65 -5.09 -12.86
C ILE A 16 14.36 -3.87 -12.26
N GLU A 17 15.41 -3.37 -12.90
CA GLU A 17 16.09 -2.14 -12.47
C GLU A 17 15.14 -0.92 -12.53
N GLU A 18 14.34 -0.80 -13.59
CA GLU A 18 13.32 0.25 -13.71
C GLU A 18 12.19 0.10 -12.67
N CYS A 19 11.90 -1.12 -12.23
CA CYS A 19 10.88 -1.43 -11.23
C CYS A 19 11.39 -1.35 -9.79
N SER A 20 12.70 -1.45 -9.57
CA SER A 20 13.34 -1.47 -8.24
C SER A 20 12.90 -0.30 -7.36
N PRO A 21 12.83 0.96 -7.83
CA PRO A 21 12.39 2.08 -7.00
C PRO A 21 10.96 1.95 -6.48
N LYS A 22 10.12 1.15 -7.17
CA LYS A 22 8.72 0.94 -6.82
C LYS A 22 8.52 -0.21 -5.83
N ILE A 23 9.50 -1.11 -5.72
CA ILE A 23 9.40 -2.33 -4.92
C ILE A 23 10.23 -2.15 -3.65
N SER A 24 9.57 -1.88 -2.53
CA SER A 24 10.23 -1.93 -1.22
C SER A 24 10.64 -3.36 -0.88
N VAL A 25 11.64 -3.51 0.00
CA VAL A 25 12.09 -4.84 0.48
C VAL A 25 10.93 -5.65 1.08
N ASN A 26 10.08 -5.00 1.88
CA ASN A 26 8.93 -5.64 2.51
C ASN A 26 7.92 -6.15 1.47
N ASN A 27 7.55 -5.30 0.51
CA ASN A 27 6.55 -5.70 -0.48
C ASN A 27 7.09 -6.73 -1.48
N GLY A 28 8.40 -6.69 -1.78
CA GLY A 28 9.07 -7.72 -2.58
C GLY A 28 9.05 -9.09 -1.91
N ASN A 29 9.23 -9.15 -0.59
CA ASN A 29 9.14 -10.40 0.17
C ASN A 29 7.71 -10.97 0.18
N LEU A 30 6.70 -10.14 0.42
CA LEU A 30 5.29 -10.56 0.37
C LEU A 30 4.89 -11.10 -1.00
N LEU A 31 5.35 -10.44 -2.06
CA LEU A 31 5.09 -10.89 -3.43
C LEU A 31 5.79 -12.22 -3.74
N LYS A 32 7.04 -12.38 -3.28
CA LYS A 32 7.78 -13.64 -3.38
C LYS A 32 7.05 -14.78 -2.66
N GLU A 33 6.61 -14.56 -1.44
CA GLU A 33 5.86 -15.55 -0.67
C GLU A 33 4.56 -15.93 -1.37
N SER A 34 3.83 -14.95 -1.91
CA SER A 34 2.59 -15.19 -2.65
C SER A 34 2.80 -15.98 -3.94
N LEU A 35 3.90 -15.72 -4.66
CA LEU A 35 4.28 -16.41 -5.89
C LEU A 35 4.70 -17.86 -5.65
N LEU A 36 5.34 -18.15 -4.53
CA LEU A 36 5.86 -19.47 -4.19
C LEU A 36 4.88 -20.30 -3.35
N GLY A 37 3.94 -19.64 -2.69
CA GLY A 37 2.90 -20.26 -1.89
C GLY A 37 1.65 -20.63 -2.70
N ASN A 38 0.70 -21.26 -2.00
CA ASN A 38 -0.60 -21.65 -2.55
C ASN A 38 -1.77 -20.81 -2.00
N ALA A 39 -1.55 -20.05 -0.91
CA ALA A 39 -2.58 -19.22 -0.28
C ALA A 39 -2.95 -18.03 -1.18
N ASP A 40 -4.22 -17.63 -1.19
CA ASP A 40 -4.65 -16.47 -1.98
C ASP A 40 -3.91 -15.19 -1.58
N PRO A 41 -3.61 -14.29 -2.55
CA PRO A 41 -2.90 -13.07 -2.24
C PRO A 41 -3.73 -12.21 -1.28
N THR A 42 -3.08 -11.67 -0.26
CA THR A 42 -3.74 -10.73 0.66
C THR A 42 -4.01 -9.39 -0.03
N ASN A 43 -4.89 -8.57 0.55
CA ASN A 43 -5.14 -7.21 0.06
C ASN A 43 -3.85 -6.38 -0.03
N GLU A 44 -2.89 -6.58 0.88
CA GLU A 44 -1.59 -5.89 0.84
C GLU A 44 -0.73 -6.34 -0.34
N VAL A 45 -0.69 -7.65 -0.62
CA VAL A 45 0.00 -8.17 -1.80
C VAL A 45 -0.62 -7.59 -3.07
N CYS A 46 -1.94 -7.54 -3.14
CA CYS A 46 -2.65 -6.98 -4.28
C CYS A 46 -2.42 -5.47 -4.43
N LEU A 47 -2.46 -4.71 -3.34
CA LEU A 47 -2.11 -3.28 -3.32
C LEU A 47 -0.72 -3.03 -3.88
N ALA A 48 0.26 -3.72 -3.33
CA ALA A 48 1.65 -3.63 -3.75
C ALA A 48 1.78 -3.97 -5.25
N LEU A 49 1.23 -5.10 -5.67
CA LEU A 49 1.30 -5.60 -7.04
C LEU A 49 0.63 -4.66 -8.06
N ILE A 50 -0.52 -4.07 -7.73
CA ILE A 50 -1.17 -3.08 -8.59
C ILE A 50 -0.34 -1.79 -8.65
N ASN A 51 0.26 -1.34 -7.54
CA ASN A 51 1.12 -0.17 -7.51
C ASN A 51 2.36 -0.31 -8.40
N PHE A 52 2.97 -1.50 -8.41
CA PHE A 52 4.12 -1.79 -9.26
C PHE A 52 3.72 -1.87 -10.73
N GLY A 53 2.48 -2.31 -10.97
CA GLY A 53 1.93 -2.52 -12.29
C GLY A 53 2.33 -3.87 -12.90
N LYS A 54 1.60 -4.23 -13.95
CA LYS A 54 1.68 -5.56 -14.60
C LYS A 54 3.09 -5.90 -15.06
N THR A 55 3.75 -4.93 -15.70
CA THR A 55 5.09 -5.09 -16.25
C THR A 55 6.11 -5.47 -15.16
N CYS A 56 6.05 -4.81 -14.00
CA CYS A 56 6.95 -5.09 -12.88
C CYS A 56 6.65 -6.44 -12.23
N HIS A 57 5.37 -6.80 -12.08
CA HIS A 57 4.97 -8.12 -11.59
C HIS A 57 5.47 -9.26 -12.49
N GLU A 58 5.28 -9.13 -13.80
CA GLU A 58 5.74 -10.15 -14.76
C GLU A 58 7.27 -10.27 -14.79
N ALA A 59 7.99 -9.15 -14.69
CA ALA A 59 9.44 -9.16 -14.61
C ALA A 59 9.94 -9.81 -13.32
N PHE A 60 9.29 -9.52 -12.18
CA PHE A 60 9.60 -10.15 -10.90
C PHE A 60 9.35 -11.66 -10.93
N ALA A 61 8.23 -12.11 -11.52
CA ALA A 61 7.95 -13.53 -11.68
C ALA A 61 9.01 -14.24 -12.53
N LYS A 62 9.49 -13.61 -13.62
CA LYS A 62 10.60 -14.14 -14.44
C LYS A 62 11.92 -14.23 -13.67
N LEU A 63 12.22 -13.26 -12.81
CA LEU A 63 13.36 -13.34 -11.88
C LEU A 63 13.24 -14.49 -10.89
N MET A 64 12.03 -14.78 -10.41
CA MET A 64 11.82 -15.89 -9.50
C MET A 64 11.99 -17.24 -10.20
N ILE A 65 11.49 -17.37 -11.44
CA ILE A 65 11.67 -18.55 -12.28
C ILE A 65 13.16 -18.81 -12.54
N SER A 66 13.93 -17.78 -12.87
CA SER A 66 15.37 -17.91 -13.14
C SER A 66 16.22 -18.24 -11.90
N LYS A 67 15.62 -18.35 -10.72
CA LYS A 67 16.29 -18.74 -9.46
C LYS A 67 15.85 -20.14 -9.01
N ARG A 68 15.09 -20.86 -9.84
CA ARG A 68 14.45 -22.12 -9.50
C ARG A 68 14.72 -23.18 -10.58
N PRO A 69 14.51 -24.46 -10.26
CA PRO A 69 14.56 -25.52 -11.25
C PRO A 69 13.56 -25.26 -12.39
N VAL A 70 13.94 -25.57 -13.63
CA VAL A 70 13.08 -25.45 -14.81
C VAL A 70 11.73 -26.15 -14.63
N ALA A 71 11.69 -27.26 -13.89
CA ALA A 71 10.44 -27.98 -13.58
C ALA A 71 9.39 -27.15 -12.83
N GLU A 72 9.77 -26.08 -12.13
CA GLU A 72 8.86 -25.19 -11.42
C GLU A 72 8.36 -24.01 -12.26
N GLU A 73 8.93 -23.78 -13.44
CA GLU A 73 8.65 -22.61 -14.28
C GLU A 73 7.15 -22.46 -14.58
N SER A 74 6.52 -23.53 -15.08
CA SER A 74 5.11 -23.53 -15.45
C SER A 74 4.21 -23.23 -14.24
N LYS A 75 4.54 -23.80 -13.07
CA LYS A 75 3.82 -23.59 -11.81
C LYS A 75 3.91 -22.14 -11.35
N ILE A 76 5.13 -21.59 -11.29
CA ILE A 76 5.36 -20.20 -10.86
C ILE A 76 4.71 -19.22 -11.83
N TRP A 77 4.79 -19.48 -13.14
CA TRP A 77 4.17 -18.61 -14.14
C TRP A 77 2.64 -18.66 -14.10
N ALA A 78 2.05 -19.85 -13.96
CA ALA A 78 0.61 -20.00 -13.77
C ALA A 78 0.13 -19.29 -12.50
N ARG A 79 0.89 -19.42 -11.40
CA ARG A 79 0.60 -18.74 -10.14
C ARG A 79 0.68 -17.22 -10.29
N SER A 80 1.73 -16.71 -10.94
CA SER A 80 1.89 -15.28 -11.25
C SER A 80 0.69 -14.72 -12.01
N LYS A 81 0.21 -15.42 -13.05
CA LYS A 81 -0.99 -15.02 -13.81
C LYS A 81 -2.25 -15.03 -12.95
N SER A 82 -2.42 -16.05 -12.11
CA SER A 82 -3.56 -16.17 -11.20
C SER A 82 -3.63 -14.99 -10.21
N ILE A 83 -2.51 -14.68 -9.56
CA ILE A 83 -2.40 -13.55 -8.63
C ILE A 83 -2.72 -12.24 -9.34
N TRP A 84 -2.14 -11.99 -10.52
CA TRP A 84 -2.43 -10.77 -11.27
C TRP A 84 -3.92 -10.65 -11.59
N LYS A 85 -4.54 -11.73 -12.08
CA LYS A 85 -5.98 -11.75 -12.41
C LYS A 85 -6.84 -11.47 -11.19
N HIS A 86 -6.52 -12.08 -10.04
CA HIS A 86 -7.22 -11.86 -8.78
C HIS A 86 -7.12 -10.38 -8.36
N CYS A 87 -5.90 -9.87 -8.22
CA CYS A 87 -5.68 -8.50 -7.73
C CYS A 87 -6.18 -7.42 -8.71
N SER A 88 -6.10 -7.66 -10.03
CA SER A 88 -6.58 -6.69 -11.02
C SER A 88 -8.11 -6.63 -11.10
N ARG A 89 -8.80 -7.77 -10.90
CA ARG A 89 -10.26 -7.78 -10.79
C ARG A 89 -10.71 -7.00 -9.55
N ASP A 90 -10.06 -7.25 -8.43
CA ASP A 90 -10.37 -6.58 -7.18
C ASP A 90 -10.08 -5.07 -7.23
N ALA A 91 -9.18 -4.61 -8.11
CA ALA A 91 -8.94 -3.18 -8.36
C ALA A 91 -9.93 -2.55 -9.37
N SER A 92 -10.54 -3.36 -10.25
CA SER A 92 -11.48 -2.90 -11.28
C SER A 92 -12.95 -2.92 -10.86
N ASP A 93 -13.36 -3.87 -10.02
CA ASP A 93 -14.73 -3.98 -9.53
C ASP A 93 -15.02 -2.82 -8.57
N ASN A 94 -16.18 -2.17 -8.56
CA ASN A 94 -16.50 -1.08 -7.61
C ASN A 94 -16.73 -1.59 -6.16
N SER A 95 -16.01 -2.63 -5.73
CA SER A 95 -16.10 -3.17 -4.39
C SER A 95 -15.48 -2.20 -3.36
N PRO A 96 -15.88 -2.29 -2.08
CA PRO A 96 -15.24 -1.52 -1.01
C PRO A 96 -13.72 -1.75 -0.95
N SER A 97 -13.26 -2.96 -1.29
CA SER A 97 -11.83 -3.30 -1.38
C SER A 97 -11.14 -2.56 -2.53
N SER A 98 -11.78 -2.42 -3.69
CA SER A 98 -11.20 -1.67 -4.82
C SER A 98 -11.14 -0.16 -4.58
N SER A 99 -12.19 0.38 -3.94
CA SER A 99 -12.24 1.81 -3.63
C SER A 99 -11.16 2.16 -2.60
N LEU A 100 -10.99 1.29 -1.61
CA LEU A 100 -9.89 1.34 -0.65
C LEU A 100 -8.53 1.21 -1.36
N MET A 101 -8.38 0.22 -2.25
CA MET A 101 -7.14 0.01 -2.99
C MET A 101 -6.77 1.21 -3.86
N ARG A 102 -7.73 1.73 -4.61
CA ARG A 102 -7.57 2.89 -5.48
C ARG A 102 -7.23 4.14 -4.67
N ALA A 103 -7.88 4.35 -3.53
CA ALA A 103 -7.55 5.44 -2.63
C ALA A 103 -6.14 5.28 -2.05
N LEU A 104 -5.72 4.09 -1.63
CA LEU A 104 -4.35 3.87 -1.13
C LEU A 104 -3.28 4.07 -2.22
N LEU A 105 -3.57 3.71 -3.47
CA LEU A 105 -2.68 3.97 -4.61
C LEU A 105 -2.55 5.46 -4.93
N GLU A 106 -3.67 6.19 -4.92
CA GLU A 106 -3.66 7.64 -5.13
C GLU A 106 -3.01 8.40 -3.97
N CYS A 107 -3.17 7.89 -2.74
CA CYS A 107 -2.73 8.57 -1.52
C CYS A 107 -1.32 8.18 -1.09
N GLY A 108 -0.83 6.99 -1.45
CA GLY A 108 0.49 6.47 -1.07
C GLY A 108 1.64 7.44 -1.34
N PRO A 109 1.73 8.08 -2.53
CA PRO A 109 2.76 9.09 -2.81
C PRO A 109 2.70 10.33 -1.92
N LYS A 110 1.57 10.60 -1.26
CA LYS A 110 1.38 11.74 -0.34
C LYS A 110 1.74 11.39 1.11
N ILE A 111 1.84 10.10 1.43
CA ILE A 111 2.06 9.59 2.78
C ILE A 111 3.57 9.49 3.02
N GLU A 112 4.11 10.47 3.74
CA GLU A 112 5.47 10.44 4.23
C GLU A 112 5.60 9.45 5.40
N ALA A 113 6.57 8.53 5.34
CA ALA A 113 6.72 7.42 6.29
C ALA A 113 6.79 7.86 7.76
N LYS A 114 7.39 9.03 8.05
CA LYS A 114 7.48 9.62 9.40
C LYS A 114 6.09 9.86 10.01
N TYR A 115 5.16 10.39 9.20
CA TYR A 115 3.82 10.76 9.69
C TYR A 115 2.84 9.61 9.60
N GLU A 116 3.11 8.61 8.76
CA GLU A 116 2.33 7.36 8.70
C GLU A 116 2.25 6.68 10.08
N GLU A 117 3.39 6.50 10.74
CA GLU A 117 3.46 5.86 12.05
C GLU A 117 2.70 6.66 13.13
N GLN A 118 2.88 7.98 13.16
CA GLN A 118 2.18 8.84 14.11
C GLN A 118 0.66 8.81 13.89
N ILE A 119 0.21 8.87 12.64
CA ILE A 119 -1.22 8.81 12.29
C ILE A 119 -1.79 7.43 12.62
N ARG A 120 -1.07 6.34 12.35
CA ARG A 120 -1.45 4.99 12.76
C ARG A 120 -1.61 4.89 14.27
N ASP A 121 -0.62 5.34 15.02
CA ASP A 121 -0.65 5.26 16.48
C ASP A 121 -1.77 6.13 17.06
N SER A 122 -2.09 7.26 16.42
CA SER A 122 -3.26 8.06 16.80
C SER A 122 -4.58 7.33 16.56
N LEU A 123 -4.73 6.69 15.40
CA LEU A 123 -5.92 5.89 15.06
C LEU A 123 -6.11 4.70 16.00
N LEU A 124 -5.01 4.14 16.51
CA LEU A 124 -5.00 3.07 17.52
C LEU A 124 -5.16 3.58 18.95
N GLY A 125 -5.27 4.91 19.14
CA GLY A 125 -5.47 5.55 20.44
C GLY A 125 -4.23 5.59 21.32
N LYS A 126 -3.03 5.39 20.76
CA LYS A 126 -1.76 5.39 21.49
C LYS A 126 -1.20 6.81 21.68
N VAL A 127 -1.41 7.68 20.70
CA VAL A 127 -0.90 9.06 20.72
C VAL A 127 -1.96 10.07 20.26
N LYS A 128 -1.80 11.33 20.65
CA LYS A 128 -2.51 12.45 20.00
C LYS A 128 -1.58 13.05 18.95
N LEU A 129 -2.14 13.43 17.80
CA LEU A 129 -1.37 14.13 16.78
C LEU A 129 -1.03 15.54 17.26
N ASP A 130 0.21 15.94 17.04
CA ASP A 130 0.61 17.32 17.20
C ASP A 130 0.17 18.17 15.99
N ARG A 131 0.40 19.47 16.09
CA ARG A 131 0.01 20.43 15.06
C ARG A 131 0.67 20.15 13.70
N GLU A 132 1.94 19.74 13.68
CA GLU A 132 2.68 19.47 12.45
C GLU A 132 2.08 18.25 11.73
N ALA A 133 1.83 17.17 12.48
CA ALA A 133 1.17 15.98 11.98
C ALA A 133 -0.26 16.28 11.49
N CYS A 134 -1.00 17.18 12.15
CA CYS A 134 -2.31 17.61 11.68
C CYS A 134 -2.24 18.36 10.34
N VAL A 135 -1.26 19.25 10.13
CA VAL A 135 -1.08 19.92 8.83
C VAL A 135 -0.81 18.90 7.72
N ILE A 136 0.01 17.89 7.99
CA ILE A 136 0.31 16.81 7.03
C ILE A 136 -0.95 15.98 6.74
N LEU A 137 -1.71 15.58 7.77
CA LEU A 137 -2.94 14.82 7.61
C LEU A 137 -3.99 15.57 6.77
N ILE A 138 -4.15 16.88 6.99
CA ILE A 138 -5.04 17.72 6.19
C ILE A 138 -4.57 17.82 4.74
N ARG A 139 -3.24 17.92 4.50
CA ARG A 139 -2.66 17.90 3.14
C ARG A 139 -2.90 16.59 2.40
N TRP A 140 -2.95 15.45 3.10
CA TRP A 140 -3.36 14.18 2.49
C TRP A 140 -4.79 14.28 1.96
N GLY A 141 -5.64 14.95 2.71
CA GLY A 141 -7.05 15.14 2.42
C GLY A 141 -7.92 14.03 3.00
N LYS A 142 -9.20 14.35 3.22
CA LYS A 142 -10.15 13.51 3.96
C LYS A 142 -10.27 12.10 3.39
N ARG A 143 -10.26 11.98 2.06
CA ARG A 143 -10.34 10.70 1.36
C ARG A 143 -9.13 9.80 1.68
N CYS A 144 -7.93 10.37 1.73
CA CYS A 144 -6.71 9.62 2.02
C CYS A 144 -6.64 9.16 3.47
N HIS A 145 -7.03 10.03 4.40
CA HIS A 145 -7.18 9.68 5.82
C HIS A 145 -8.15 8.51 6.02
N LEU A 146 -9.35 8.60 5.43
CA LEU A 146 -10.35 7.54 5.56
C LEU A 146 -9.87 6.22 4.96
N ALA A 147 -9.26 6.25 3.78
CA ALA A 147 -8.66 5.07 3.17
C ALA A 147 -7.58 4.45 4.06
N PHE A 148 -6.70 5.27 4.63
CA PHE A 148 -5.69 4.77 5.56
C PHE A 148 -6.32 4.14 6.82
N SER A 149 -7.38 4.72 7.36
CA SER A 149 -8.07 4.14 8.51
C SER A 149 -8.75 2.79 8.21
N GLU A 150 -9.38 2.64 7.04
CA GLU A 150 -9.98 1.37 6.61
C GLU A 150 -8.90 0.32 6.31
N PHE A 151 -7.74 0.75 5.80
CA PHE A 151 -6.57 -0.14 5.67
C PHE A 151 -6.13 -0.68 7.04
N LEU A 152 -6.01 0.18 8.05
CA LEU A 152 -5.66 -0.27 9.40
C LEU A 152 -6.70 -1.23 9.98
N ILE A 153 -7.99 -0.97 9.78
CA ILE A 153 -9.06 -1.88 10.20
C ILE A 153 -8.89 -3.27 9.57
N SER A 154 -8.45 -3.34 8.31
CA SER A 154 -8.19 -4.61 7.62
C SER A 154 -6.95 -5.35 8.13
N LYS A 155 -6.07 -4.69 8.88
CA LYS A 155 -4.75 -5.17 9.31
C LYS A 155 -4.64 -5.45 10.81
N GLU A 156 -5.22 -4.61 11.63
CA GLU A 156 -5.11 -4.63 13.08
C GLU A 156 -6.26 -5.43 13.68
N HIS A 157 -6.07 -6.75 13.81
CA HIS A 157 -7.06 -7.66 14.41
C HIS A 157 -7.27 -7.46 15.92
N GLY A 158 -6.52 -6.56 16.56
CA GLY A 158 -6.58 -6.29 18.00
C GLY A 158 -7.62 -5.26 18.44
N GLN A 159 -8.19 -4.48 17.51
CA GLN A 159 -9.20 -3.46 17.85
C GLN A 159 -10.48 -3.64 17.03
N SER A 160 -11.63 -3.37 17.66
CA SER A 160 -12.92 -3.38 16.96
C SER A 160 -12.91 -2.36 15.82
N PRO A 161 -13.36 -2.74 14.60
CA PRO A 161 -13.52 -1.80 13.48
C PRO A 161 -14.29 -0.54 13.84
N SER A 162 -15.31 -0.65 14.70
CA SER A 162 -16.12 0.50 15.13
C SER A 162 -15.30 1.54 15.91
N ILE A 163 -14.40 1.08 16.78
CA ILE A 163 -13.53 1.94 17.60
C ILE A 163 -12.54 2.70 16.72
N VAL A 164 -11.92 2.01 15.75
CA VAL A 164 -10.98 2.64 14.82
C VAL A 164 -11.67 3.67 13.94
N ARG A 165 -12.90 3.40 13.47
CA ARG A 165 -13.70 4.39 12.71
C ARG A 165 -14.06 5.62 13.55
N GLU A 166 -14.47 5.43 14.81
CA GLU A 166 -14.79 6.54 15.70
C GLU A 166 -13.56 7.42 15.97
N ARG A 167 -12.41 6.79 16.25
CA ARG A 167 -11.14 7.49 16.41
C ARG A 167 -10.70 8.19 15.14
N SER A 168 -10.82 7.54 13.98
CA SER A 168 -10.56 8.16 12.67
C SER A 168 -11.36 9.43 12.47
N LYS A 169 -12.66 9.41 12.79
CA LYS A 169 -13.52 10.59 12.74
C LYS A 169 -13.03 11.68 13.71
N ALA A 170 -12.77 11.33 14.96
CA ALA A 170 -12.31 12.27 15.98
C ALA A 170 -10.95 12.93 15.64
N THR A 171 -9.99 12.13 15.13
CA THR A 171 -8.68 12.63 14.68
C THR A 171 -8.83 13.61 13.53
N TRP A 172 -9.68 13.31 12.55
CA TRP A 172 -9.95 14.22 11.44
C TRP A 172 -10.54 15.54 11.93
N GLU A 173 -11.58 15.48 12.75
CA GLU A 173 -12.24 16.68 13.29
C GLU A 173 -11.31 17.53 14.17
N HIS A 174 -10.41 16.89 14.92
CA HIS A 174 -9.40 17.60 15.69
C HIS A 174 -8.44 18.37 14.78
N CYS A 175 -7.85 17.71 13.78
CA CYS A 175 -6.89 18.34 12.89
C CYS A 175 -7.53 19.41 11.98
N ASP A 176 -8.77 19.19 11.55
CA ASP A 176 -9.52 20.16 10.74
C ASP A 176 -9.75 21.47 11.52
N ARG A 177 -10.12 21.36 12.82
CA ARG A 177 -10.23 22.53 13.71
C ARG A 177 -8.89 23.24 13.92
N GLU A 178 -7.84 22.51 14.30
CA GLU A 178 -6.50 23.08 14.55
C GLU A 178 -5.96 23.85 13.35
N VAL A 179 -6.10 23.31 12.13
CA VAL A 179 -5.59 23.95 10.91
C VAL A 179 -6.49 25.10 10.44
N THR A 180 -7.80 25.01 10.65
CA THR A 180 -8.74 26.10 10.32
C THR A 180 -8.53 27.31 11.23
N GLU A 181 -8.35 27.11 12.53
CA GLU A 181 -8.07 28.19 13.47
C GLU A 181 -6.77 28.94 13.13
N LEU A 182 -5.73 28.22 12.67
CA LEU A 182 -4.49 28.83 12.19
C LEU A 182 -4.71 29.70 10.96
N SER A 183 -5.47 29.18 9.99
CA SER A 183 -5.77 29.92 8.76
C SER A 183 -6.51 31.22 9.09
N ASN A 184 -7.48 31.17 10.00
CA ASN A 184 -8.22 32.34 10.46
C ASN A 184 -7.36 33.35 11.22
N LEU A 185 -6.44 32.89 12.08
CA LEU A 185 -5.47 33.75 12.77
C LEU A 185 -4.53 34.46 11.79
N PHE A 186 -3.96 33.74 10.82
CA PHE A 186 -3.12 34.34 9.78
C PHE A 186 -3.89 35.38 8.95
N THR A 187 -5.16 35.13 8.65
CA THR A 187 -5.99 36.07 7.88
C THR A 187 -6.35 37.32 8.71
N PHE A 188 -6.49 37.17 10.03
CA PHE A 188 -6.72 38.27 10.96
C PHE A 188 -5.48 39.18 11.09
N PHE A 189 -4.29 38.61 11.24
CA PHE A 189 -3.03 39.37 11.34
C PHE A 189 -2.59 40.05 10.04
N LEU A 190 -3.09 39.61 8.87
CA LEU A 190 -2.81 40.27 7.59
C LEU A 190 -3.82 41.39 7.24
N ARG A 191 -4.89 41.54 8.03
CA ARG A 191 -5.94 42.57 7.84
C ARG A 191 -5.89 43.70 8.86
N HIS A 192 -4.94 43.67 9.79
CA HIS A 192 -4.65 44.72 10.78
C HIS A 192 -3.18 45.13 10.67
#